data_AF-A0A3S1FGJ7-F1
#
_entry.id   AF-A0A3S1FGJ7-F1
#
_cell.length_a   1.000
_cell.length_b   1.000
_cell.length_c   1.000
_cell.angle_alpha   90.00
_cell.angle_beta   90.00
_cell.angle_gamma   90.00
#
_symmetry.space_group_name_H-M   'P 1'
#
loop_
_entity.id
_entity.type
_entity.pdbx_description
1 polymer ?
#
loop_
_entity_poly.entity_id
_entity_poly.type
_entity_poly.pdbx_seq_one_letter_code
_entity_poly.pdbx_strand_id
1 'polypeptide(L)'
;MKEFGVLDHVDAVAVHGFPLDWNLWQIQEWPQKIGEIATVTDLPIWVSEVGVSTFGAEEIQVWGLKRTAELLLGNAPRIQWYSLYDLPREWEATTRHREAEGSSYYRHFHMGLLRQDGTPKPALEEFLRHTPAMGLVQWFHFEDPRLDDAVAWMKRLGVTNMRTGLSWADSFRPNALDWFDRQMEALADFDVTVTFCFTPQHRGMMPHHTSPPLVPEEFAEFCSTMIRRYAPGMTSASLPTQRASAA
;
A
#
# COMPACT_ATOMS: atom_id res chain seq x y z
N MET A 1 13.29 12.62 -12.96
CA MET A 1 11.88 13.03 -12.74
C MET A 1 11.73 14.54 -12.79
N LYS A 2 12.44 15.29 -11.94
CA LYS A 2 12.39 16.77 -11.92
C LYS A 2 12.69 17.43 -13.27
N GLU A 3 13.79 17.06 -13.93
CA GLU A 3 14.17 17.62 -15.24
C GLU A 3 13.17 17.29 -16.37
N PHE A 4 12.36 16.24 -16.19
CA PHE A 4 11.33 15.82 -17.15
C PHE A 4 9.95 16.39 -16.81
N GLY A 5 9.82 17.28 -15.82
CA GLY A 5 8.54 17.89 -15.41
C GLY A 5 7.58 16.96 -14.67
N VAL A 6 7.98 15.72 -14.36
CA VAL A 6 7.07 14.72 -13.75
C VAL A 6 6.58 15.15 -12.37
N LEU A 7 7.43 15.85 -11.60
CA LEU A 7 7.08 16.29 -10.26
C LEU A 7 6.01 17.40 -10.26
N ASP A 8 5.79 18.09 -11.38
CA ASP A 8 4.77 19.14 -11.50
C ASP A 8 3.35 18.56 -11.63
N HIS A 9 3.24 17.23 -11.75
CA HIS A 9 1.99 16.50 -11.97
C HIS A 9 1.61 15.59 -10.80
N VAL A 10 2.29 15.69 -9.66
CA VAL A 10 2.02 14.88 -8.46
C VAL A 10 2.02 15.73 -7.21
N ASP A 11 1.18 15.36 -6.24
CA ASP A 11 1.03 16.11 -4.98
C ASP A 11 1.95 15.62 -3.86
N ALA A 12 2.53 14.42 -4.01
CA ALA A 12 3.36 13.77 -3.00
C ALA A 12 4.36 12.80 -3.62
N VAL A 13 5.43 12.50 -2.89
CA VAL A 13 6.35 11.39 -3.19
C VAL A 13 6.10 10.26 -2.21
N ALA A 14 5.74 9.09 -2.71
CA ALA A 14 5.41 7.94 -1.90
C ALA A 14 6.59 6.96 -1.81
N VAL A 15 6.87 6.44 -0.62
CA VAL A 15 7.96 5.49 -0.35
C VAL A 15 7.44 4.26 0.36
N HIS A 16 8.03 3.11 0.02
CA HIS A 16 7.78 1.85 0.71
C HIS A 16 9.02 1.43 1.49
N GLY A 17 8.83 0.86 2.68
CA GLY A 17 9.96 0.36 3.45
C GLY A 17 9.60 -0.80 4.38
N PHE A 18 10.43 -1.83 4.31
CA PHE A 18 10.33 -3.10 5.01
C PHE A 18 11.73 -3.54 5.47
N PRO A 19 12.39 -2.77 6.35
CA PRO A 19 13.77 -2.99 6.79
C PRO A 19 13.99 -4.29 7.59
N LEU A 20 12.91 -4.97 8.00
CA LEU A 20 13.00 -6.28 8.67
C LEU A 20 12.74 -7.46 7.72
N ASP A 21 12.38 -7.19 6.46
CA ASP A 21 11.90 -8.21 5.53
C ASP A 21 12.61 -8.17 4.17
N TRP A 22 12.57 -7.03 3.46
CA TRP A 22 13.04 -6.94 2.07
C TRP A 22 14.09 -5.87 1.83
N ASN A 23 14.18 -4.83 2.68
CA ASN A 23 15.17 -3.79 2.50
C ASN A 23 16.52 -4.14 3.16
N LEU A 24 17.60 -3.63 2.58
CA LEU A 24 18.99 -3.86 3.03
C LEU A 24 19.53 -2.72 3.91
N TRP A 25 18.66 -2.14 4.74
CA TRP A 25 18.99 -1.08 5.70
C TRP A 25 18.19 -1.30 6.99
N GLN A 26 18.69 -0.80 8.12
CA GLN A 26 18.13 -1.04 9.44
C GLN A 26 16.95 -0.12 9.73
N ILE A 27 15.97 -0.59 10.49
CA ILE A 27 14.77 0.20 10.83
C ILE A 27 15.08 1.60 11.39
N GLN A 28 16.19 1.76 12.11
CA GLN A 28 16.63 3.05 12.67
C GLN A 28 17.00 4.11 11.64
N GLU A 29 17.28 3.70 10.41
CA GLU A 29 17.66 4.58 9.32
C GLU A 29 16.43 5.25 8.65
N TRP A 30 15.20 4.92 9.07
CA TRP A 30 13.98 5.53 8.52
C TRP A 30 14.01 7.07 8.43
N PRO A 31 14.35 7.81 9.51
CA PRO A 31 14.43 9.28 9.44
C PRO A 31 15.46 9.77 8.43
N GLN A 32 16.61 9.11 8.35
CA GLN A 32 17.64 9.41 7.36
C GLN A 32 17.13 9.16 5.93
N LYS A 33 16.42 8.05 5.68
CA LYS A 33 15.86 7.73 4.35
C LYS A 33 14.83 8.76 3.89
N ILE A 34 13.98 9.25 4.80
CA ILE A 34 13.06 10.35 4.50
C ILE A 34 13.85 11.64 4.21
N GLY A 35 14.87 11.94 5.04
CA GLY A 35 15.72 13.11 4.87
C GLY A 35 16.45 13.14 3.53
N GLU A 36 17.02 12.01 3.09
CA GLU A 36 17.68 11.85 1.79
C GLU A 36 16.75 12.25 0.64
N ILE A 37 15.49 11.81 0.67
CA ILE A 37 14.49 12.12 -0.37
C ILE A 37 14.05 13.58 -0.27
N ALA A 38 13.91 14.12 0.94
CA ALA A 38 13.55 15.53 1.15
C ALA A 38 14.60 16.51 0.59
N THR A 39 15.85 16.06 0.35
CA THR A 39 16.87 16.92 -0.28
C THR A 39 16.63 17.18 -1.77
N VAL A 40 15.79 16.38 -2.44
CA VAL A 40 15.60 16.44 -3.90
C VAL A 40 14.17 16.84 -4.32
N THR A 41 13.25 17.03 -3.37
CA THR A 41 11.87 17.44 -3.63
C THR A 41 11.31 18.27 -2.47
N ASP A 42 10.45 19.24 -2.79
CA ASP A 42 9.70 20.02 -1.81
C ASP A 42 8.32 19.41 -1.51
N LEU A 43 7.93 18.34 -2.22
CA LEU A 43 6.66 17.64 -2.04
C LEU A 43 6.63 16.87 -0.70
N PRO A 44 5.46 16.72 -0.06
CA PRO A 44 5.32 15.85 1.10
C PRO A 44 5.72 14.40 0.76
N ILE A 45 6.42 13.76 1.69
CA ILE A 45 6.87 12.38 1.55
C ILE A 45 5.93 11.47 2.33
N TRP A 46 5.21 10.59 1.64
CA TRP A 46 4.31 9.63 2.26
C TRP A 46 5.01 8.28 2.43
N VAL A 47 4.87 7.65 3.59
CA VAL A 47 5.20 6.24 3.77
C VAL A 47 3.94 5.44 3.42
N SER A 48 3.71 5.23 2.12
CA SER A 48 2.49 4.59 1.61
C SER A 48 2.47 3.07 1.79
N GLU A 49 3.58 2.48 2.23
CA GLU A 49 3.62 1.07 2.59
C GLU A 49 4.79 0.79 3.55
N VAL A 50 4.48 0.34 4.77
CA VAL A 50 5.48 -0.12 5.74
C VAL A 50 4.89 -1.28 6.53
N GLY A 51 5.71 -2.27 6.88
CA GLY A 51 5.22 -3.40 7.64
C GLY A 51 6.34 -4.28 8.15
N VAL A 52 5.95 -5.27 8.94
CA VAL A 52 6.85 -6.29 9.48
C VAL A 52 6.15 -7.64 9.40
N SER A 53 6.83 -8.61 8.79
CA SER A 53 6.34 -9.98 8.72
C SER A 53 6.44 -10.68 10.07
N THR A 54 5.41 -11.44 10.45
CA THR A 54 5.44 -12.36 11.59
C THR A 54 6.09 -13.70 11.23
N PHE A 55 6.70 -13.85 10.05
CA PHE A 55 7.39 -15.08 9.67
C PHE A 55 8.53 -15.37 10.65
N GLY A 56 8.35 -16.42 11.46
CA GLY A 56 9.30 -16.86 12.49
C GLY A 56 8.86 -16.57 13.94
N ALA A 57 8.17 -15.46 14.21
CA ALA A 57 7.63 -15.09 15.53
C ALA A 57 6.59 -13.96 15.37
N GLU A 58 5.48 -13.97 16.12
CA GLU A 58 4.48 -12.89 16.02
C GLU A 58 4.88 -11.64 16.82
N GLU A 59 5.70 -11.80 17.86
CA GLU A 59 6.19 -10.75 18.74
C GLU A 59 7.08 -9.73 18.00
N ILE A 60 7.73 -10.15 16.90
CA ILE A 60 8.56 -9.26 16.10
C ILE A 60 7.73 -8.14 15.46
N GLN A 61 6.49 -8.42 15.10
CA GLN A 61 5.59 -7.43 14.50
C GLN A 61 5.15 -6.41 15.55
N VAL A 62 4.94 -6.83 16.81
CA VAL A 62 4.64 -5.90 17.92
C VAL A 62 5.80 -4.91 18.11
N TRP A 63 7.03 -5.42 18.23
CA TRP A 63 8.21 -4.59 18.38
C TRP A 63 8.42 -3.67 17.16
N GLY A 64 8.30 -4.24 15.96
CA GLY A 64 8.51 -3.54 14.70
C GLY A 64 7.49 -2.45 14.43
N LEU A 65 6.22 -2.68 14.77
CA LEU A 65 5.15 -1.69 14.65
C LEU A 65 5.40 -0.51 15.59
N LYS A 66 5.65 -0.81 16.87
CA LYS A 66 5.99 0.22 17.86
C LYS A 66 7.18 1.06 17.40
N ARG A 67 8.25 0.42 16.93
CA ARG A 67 9.45 1.14 16.50
C ARG A 67 9.22 1.95 15.23
N THR A 68 8.43 1.43 14.30
CA THR A 68 8.02 2.16 13.09
C THR A 68 7.23 3.41 13.46
N ALA A 69 6.27 3.29 14.37
CA ALA A 69 5.48 4.43 14.84
C ALA A 69 6.37 5.51 15.49
N GLU A 70 7.29 5.12 16.39
CA GLU A 70 8.24 6.03 17.03
C GLU A 70 9.11 6.82 16.03
N LEU A 71 9.48 6.19 14.91
CA LEU A 71 10.39 6.79 13.92
C LEU A 71 9.66 7.60 12.85
N LEU A 72 8.42 7.24 12.52
CA LEU A 72 7.71 7.82 11.39
C LEU A 72 6.63 8.82 11.80
N LEU A 73 5.92 8.60 12.91
CA LEU A 73 4.89 9.53 13.36
C LEU A 73 5.54 10.89 13.67
N GLY A 74 5.04 11.95 13.03
CA GLY A 74 5.62 13.29 13.09
C GLY A 74 6.71 13.58 12.06
N ASN A 75 7.27 12.55 11.41
CA ASN A 75 8.28 12.68 10.34
C ASN A 75 7.70 12.49 8.93
N ALA A 76 6.55 11.82 8.80
CA ALA A 76 5.81 11.69 7.54
C ALA A 76 4.31 12.02 7.75
N PRO A 77 3.69 12.84 6.88
CA PRO A 77 2.28 13.22 7.00
C PRO A 77 1.28 12.10 6.68
N ARG A 78 1.71 11.01 6.04
CA ARG A 78 0.90 9.81 5.79
C ARG A 78 1.75 8.57 5.96
N ILE A 79 1.28 7.63 6.77
CA ILE A 79 1.93 6.34 7.04
C ILE A 79 0.87 5.26 6.96
N GLN A 80 1.09 4.23 6.16
CA GLN A 80 0.12 3.16 5.94
C GLN A 80 0.76 1.79 6.20
N TRP A 81 0.21 1.06 7.17
CA TRP A 81 0.74 -0.22 7.62
C TRP A 81 0.26 -1.38 6.75
N TYR A 82 1.20 -2.16 6.21
CA TYR A 82 0.96 -3.37 5.44
C TYR A 82 1.05 -4.60 6.36
N SER A 83 -0.04 -5.32 6.62
CA SER A 83 -1.41 -5.16 6.10
C SER A 83 -2.49 -5.54 7.13
N LEU A 84 -3.77 -5.47 6.76
CA LEU A 84 -4.85 -5.92 7.65
C LEU A 84 -4.87 -7.45 7.76
N TYR A 85 -4.97 -8.19 6.65
CA TYR A 85 -5.00 -9.66 6.64
C TYR A 85 -3.70 -10.27 6.13
N ASP A 86 -3.31 -11.39 6.72
CA ASP A 86 -2.38 -12.31 6.07
C ASP A 86 -2.90 -12.73 4.70
N LEU A 87 -1.97 -12.87 3.75
CA LEU A 87 -2.28 -13.44 2.45
C LEU A 87 -2.61 -14.93 2.64
N PRO A 88 -3.75 -15.42 2.12
CA PRO A 88 -4.08 -16.84 2.18
C PRO A 88 -3.01 -17.70 1.53
N ARG A 89 -2.67 -18.82 2.15
CA ARG A 89 -1.61 -19.73 1.65
C ARG A 89 -1.96 -20.38 0.32
N GLU A 90 -3.26 -20.50 0.06
CA GLU A 90 -3.82 -21.04 -1.17
C GLU A 90 -3.73 -20.03 -2.33
N TRP A 91 -3.40 -18.77 -2.04
CA TRP A 91 -3.25 -17.71 -3.04
C TRP A 91 -1.77 -17.50 -3.38
N GLU A 92 -1.49 -17.13 -4.63
CA GLU A 92 -0.11 -16.80 -5.01
C GLU A 92 0.27 -15.40 -4.51
N ALA A 93 1.41 -15.29 -3.83
CA ALA A 93 2.01 -13.99 -3.56
C ALA A 93 2.41 -13.34 -4.89
N THR A 94 2.05 -12.07 -5.07
CA THR A 94 2.35 -11.31 -6.28
C THR A 94 3.80 -10.84 -6.26
N THR A 95 4.74 -11.76 -6.51
CA THR A 95 6.18 -11.49 -6.55
C THR A 95 6.78 -11.96 -7.87
N ARG A 96 7.94 -11.38 -8.22
CA ARG A 96 8.57 -11.62 -9.53
C ARG A 96 9.27 -12.98 -9.58
N HIS A 97 9.83 -13.43 -8.46
CA HIS A 97 10.70 -14.61 -8.44
C HIS A 97 10.15 -15.75 -7.58
N ARG A 98 8.97 -15.58 -6.95
CA ARG A 98 8.30 -16.59 -6.14
C ARG A 98 9.28 -17.23 -5.13
N GLU A 99 9.30 -18.55 -5.03
CA GLU A 99 10.16 -19.31 -4.12
C GLU A 99 11.67 -19.07 -4.34
N ALA A 100 12.09 -18.58 -5.52
CA ALA A 100 13.49 -18.23 -5.76
C ALA A 100 13.97 -17.02 -4.94
N GLU A 101 13.05 -16.30 -4.27
CA GLU A 101 13.35 -15.25 -3.29
C GLU A 101 13.76 -15.83 -1.92
N GLY A 102 13.73 -17.16 -1.76
CA GLY A 102 14.09 -17.83 -0.52
C GLY A 102 13.10 -17.52 0.61
N SER A 103 13.61 -17.30 1.82
CA SER A 103 12.74 -17.00 2.98
C SER A 103 11.93 -15.72 2.81
N SER A 104 12.38 -14.77 1.96
CA SER A 104 11.65 -13.55 1.65
C SER A 104 10.31 -13.81 0.97
N TYR A 105 10.16 -14.92 0.24
CA TYR A 105 8.88 -15.31 -0.36
C TYR A 105 7.81 -15.60 0.70
N TYR A 106 8.17 -16.35 1.74
CA TYR A 106 7.22 -16.77 2.78
C TYR A 106 6.77 -15.60 3.66
N ARG A 107 7.56 -14.52 3.73
CA ARG A 107 7.22 -13.32 4.50
C ARG A 107 5.94 -12.65 4.00
N HIS A 108 5.64 -12.74 2.70
CA HIS A 108 4.43 -12.16 2.10
C HIS A 108 3.13 -12.72 2.71
N PHE A 109 3.15 -13.96 3.22
CA PHE A 109 1.99 -14.62 3.81
C PHE A 109 1.73 -14.27 5.28
N HIS A 110 2.59 -13.43 5.88
CA HIS A 110 2.62 -13.20 7.32
C HIS A 110 2.65 -11.71 7.69
N MET A 111 2.17 -10.83 6.81
CA MET A 111 2.19 -9.37 7.00
C MET A 111 0.96 -8.81 7.73
N GLY A 112 -0.12 -9.58 7.86
CA GLY A 112 -1.38 -9.12 8.43
C GLY A 112 -1.30 -8.84 9.92
N LEU A 113 -2.09 -7.87 10.39
CA LEU A 113 -2.49 -7.75 11.81
C LEU A 113 -3.52 -8.82 12.21
N LEU A 114 -4.23 -9.36 11.22
CA LEU A 114 -5.10 -10.52 11.30
C LEU A 114 -4.45 -11.69 10.55
N ARG A 115 -4.67 -12.90 11.04
CA ARG A 115 -4.39 -14.12 10.28
C ARG A 115 -5.37 -14.25 9.11
N GLN A 116 -5.13 -15.22 8.21
CA GLN A 116 -5.97 -15.43 7.03
C GLN A 116 -7.44 -15.71 7.36
N ASP A 117 -7.71 -16.25 8.56
CA ASP A 117 -9.05 -16.56 9.08
C ASP A 117 -9.70 -15.41 9.85
N GLY A 118 -9.05 -14.24 9.92
CA GLY A 118 -9.51 -13.07 10.67
C GLY A 118 -9.18 -13.10 12.16
N THR A 119 -8.49 -14.11 12.67
CA THR A 119 -8.06 -14.14 14.08
C THR A 119 -6.99 -13.07 14.32
N PRO A 120 -7.15 -12.17 15.32
CA PRO A 120 -6.16 -11.16 15.63
C PRO A 120 -4.79 -11.71 16.00
N LYS A 121 -3.74 -11.04 15.54
CA LYS A 121 -2.37 -11.21 16.05
C LYS A 121 -2.07 -10.20 17.16
N PRO A 122 -1.06 -10.44 18.01
CA PRO A 122 -0.68 -9.53 19.10
C PRO A 122 -0.44 -8.09 18.65
N ALA A 123 0.11 -7.86 17.45
CA ALA A 123 0.39 -6.52 16.94
C ALA A 123 -0.87 -5.67 16.68
N LEU A 124 -2.07 -6.28 16.60
CA LEU A 124 -3.32 -5.53 16.45
C LEU A 124 -3.56 -4.60 17.65
N GLU A 125 -3.25 -5.04 18.86
CA GLU A 125 -3.38 -4.21 20.06
C GLU A 125 -2.40 -3.03 20.08
N GLU A 126 -1.20 -3.23 19.55
CA GLU A 126 -0.22 -2.16 19.39
C GLU A 126 -0.66 -1.17 18.30
N PHE A 127 -1.17 -1.65 17.17
CA PHE A 127 -1.68 -0.80 16.09
C PHE A 127 -2.79 0.15 16.55
N LEU A 128 -3.71 -0.33 17.40
CA LEU A 128 -4.80 0.49 17.99
C LEU A 128 -4.31 1.72 18.76
N ARG A 129 -3.06 1.72 19.24
CA ARG A 129 -2.48 2.89 19.93
C ARG A 129 -2.11 4.02 18.99
N HIS A 130 -1.99 3.72 17.69
CA HIS A 130 -1.49 4.63 16.66
C HIS A 130 -2.60 5.07 15.68
N THR A 131 -3.82 4.54 15.78
CA THR A 131 -4.95 5.05 15.03
C THR A 131 -5.51 6.33 15.68
N PRO A 132 -5.95 7.33 14.90
CA PRO A 132 -6.04 7.35 13.43
C PRO A 132 -4.78 7.86 12.72
N ALA A 133 -3.69 8.13 13.44
CA ALA A 133 -2.47 8.73 12.86
C ALA A 133 -1.76 7.82 11.86
N MET A 134 -1.90 6.50 12.00
CA MET A 134 -1.44 5.49 11.05
C MET A 134 -2.63 4.84 10.33
N GLY A 135 -2.56 4.80 9.00
CA GLY A 135 -3.51 4.10 8.14
C GLY A 135 -3.15 2.64 7.89
N LEU A 136 -3.92 1.97 7.05
CA LEU A 136 -3.69 0.58 6.64
C LEU A 136 -3.50 0.42 5.14
N VAL A 137 -2.81 -0.64 4.76
CA VAL A 137 -2.80 -1.15 3.40
C VAL A 137 -3.51 -2.50 3.39
N GLN A 138 -4.48 -2.65 2.49
CA GLN A 138 -5.14 -3.93 2.24
C GLN A 138 -5.43 -4.04 0.75
N TRP A 139 -4.78 -5.01 0.10
CA TRP A 139 -5.10 -5.38 -1.27
C TRP A 139 -6.30 -6.31 -1.30
N PHE A 140 -7.25 -6.02 -2.18
CA PHE A 140 -8.36 -6.92 -2.48
C PHE A 140 -8.13 -7.55 -3.84
N HIS A 141 -8.13 -8.88 -3.90
CA HIS A 141 -8.18 -9.58 -5.17
C HIS A 141 -9.53 -9.33 -5.87
N PHE A 142 -9.62 -9.67 -7.15
CA PHE A 142 -10.89 -9.60 -7.88
C PHE A 142 -11.96 -10.44 -7.17
N GLU A 143 -13.10 -9.84 -6.86
CA GLU A 143 -14.21 -10.45 -6.10
C GLU A 143 -13.77 -11.04 -4.74
N ASP A 144 -12.80 -10.41 -4.05
CA ASP A 144 -12.33 -10.86 -2.73
C ASP A 144 -13.50 -10.90 -1.73
N PRO A 145 -13.86 -12.09 -1.20
CA PRO A 145 -15.01 -12.24 -0.32
C PRO A 145 -14.80 -11.57 1.05
N ARG A 146 -13.57 -11.17 1.38
CA ARG A 146 -13.22 -10.55 2.65
C ARG A 146 -13.48 -9.04 2.67
N LEU A 147 -13.95 -8.44 1.57
CA LEU A 147 -14.13 -6.98 1.47
C LEU A 147 -14.96 -6.40 2.63
N ASP A 148 -16.12 -6.98 2.91
CA ASP A 148 -17.03 -6.46 3.94
C ASP A 148 -16.49 -6.63 5.36
N ASP A 149 -15.92 -7.79 5.65
CA ASP A 149 -15.27 -8.05 6.93
C ASP A 149 -14.06 -7.14 7.14
N ALA A 150 -13.26 -6.89 6.10
CA ALA A 150 -12.14 -5.98 6.14
C ALA A 150 -12.59 -4.54 6.42
N VAL A 151 -13.64 -4.06 5.76
CA VAL A 151 -14.24 -2.74 6.02
C VAL A 151 -14.70 -2.65 7.47
N ALA A 152 -15.40 -3.67 7.98
CA ALA A 152 -15.87 -3.71 9.35
C ALA A 152 -14.70 -3.67 10.36
N TRP A 153 -13.63 -4.41 10.10
CA TRP A 153 -12.41 -4.37 10.91
C TRP A 153 -11.74 -3.00 10.88
N MET A 154 -11.54 -2.41 9.70
CA MET A 154 -10.91 -1.08 9.59
C MET A 154 -11.71 -0.02 10.35
N LYS A 155 -13.04 -0.04 10.25
CA LYS A 155 -13.93 0.83 11.05
C LYS A 155 -13.76 0.59 12.54
N ARG A 156 -13.74 -0.68 12.98
CA ARG A 156 -13.54 -1.06 14.39
C ARG A 156 -12.18 -0.60 14.93
N LEU A 157 -11.15 -0.60 14.10
CA LEU A 157 -9.79 -0.17 14.47
C LEU A 157 -9.64 1.36 14.49
N GLY A 158 -10.65 2.12 14.04
CA GLY A 158 -10.58 3.58 13.94
C GLY A 158 -9.68 4.07 12.80
N VAL A 159 -9.50 3.25 11.76
CA VAL A 159 -8.72 3.60 10.58
C VAL A 159 -9.48 4.64 9.77
N THR A 160 -8.80 5.72 9.41
CA THR A 160 -9.39 6.84 8.65
C THR A 160 -8.84 6.95 7.23
N ASN A 161 -7.62 6.47 7.00
CA ASN A 161 -6.99 6.45 5.68
C ASN A 161 -6.46 5.05 5.36
N MET A 162 -6.53 4.67 4.10
CA MET A 162 -6.09 3.35 3.68
C MET A 162 -5.54 3.34 2.25
N ARG A 163 -4.79 2.29 1.89
CA ARG A 163 -4.30 2.07 0.52
C ARG A 163 -4.64 0.69 -0.02
N THR A 164 -5.11 0.67 -1.25
CA THR A 164 -5.43 -0.54 -2.02
C THR A 164 -5.06 -0.33 -3.48
N GLY A 165 -5.59 -1.13 -4.40
CA GLY A 165 -5.46 -0.82 -5.81
C GLY A 165 -6.47 -1.48 -6.74
N LEU A 166 -6.47 -0.96 -7.96
CA LEU A 166 -7.26 -1.45 -9.08
C LEU A 166 -6.29 -1.99 -10.14
N SER A 167 -6.56 -3.21 -10.57
CA SER A 167 -5.71 -3.97 -11.48
C SER A 167 -6.14 -3.75 -12.93
N TRP A 168 -5.23 -3.26 -13.77
CA TRP A 168 -5.48 -3.13 -15.21
C TRP A 168 -5.68 -4.51 -15.85
N ALA A 169 -4.98 -5.54 -15.37
CA ALA A 169 -5.23 -6.92 -15.78
C ALA A 169 -6.67 -7.37 -15.47
N ASP A 170 -7.20 -7.02 -14.30
CA ASP A 170 -8.56 -7.41 -13.92
C ASP A 170 -9.63 -6.61 -14.68
N SER A 171 -9.31 -5.45 -15.26
CA SER A 171 -10.25 -4.70 -16.11
C SER A 171 -10.68 -5.44 -17.38
N PHE A 172 -10.00 -6.54 -17.74
CA PHE A 172 -10.35 -7.43 -18.84
C PHE A 172 -11.24 -8.60 -18.41
N ARG A 173 -11.56 -8.73 -17.12
CA ARG A 173 -12.49 -9.75 -16.63
C ARG A 173 -13.94 -9.33 -16.90
N PRO A 174 -14.87 -10.30 -17.04
CA PRO A 174 -16.29 -10.00 -16.98
C PRO A 174 -16.65 -9.23 -15.71
N ASN A 175 -17.56 -8.25 -15.83
CA ASN A 175 -18.08 -7.44 -14.71
C ASN A 175 -17.00 -6.65 -13.93
N ALA A 176 -15.86 -6.35 -14.54
CA ALA A 176 -14.76 -5.72 -13.81
C ALA A 176 -15.12 -4.35 -13.21
N LEU A 177 -15.87 -3.53 -13.94
CA LEU A 177 -16.34 -2.24 -13.43
C LEU A 177 -17.32 -2.39 -12.27
N ASP A 178 -18.21 -3.38 -12.30
CA ASP A 178 -19.15 -3.64 -11.20
C ASP A 178 -18.39 -3.99 -9.91
N TRP A 179 -17.33 -4.80 -10.03
CA TRP A 179 -16.45 -5.09 -8.90
C TRP A 179 -15.69 -3.86 -8.40
N PHE A 180 -15.11 -3.07 -9.30
CA PHE A 180 -14.37 -1.86 -8.92
C PHE A 180 -15.30 -0.85 -8.22
N ASP A 181 -16.52 -0.67 -8.73
CA ASP A 181 -17.54 0.16 -8.11
C ASP A 181 -17.89 -0.33 -6.71
N ARG A 182 -18.16 -1.63 -6.58
CA ARG A 182 -18.49 -2.25 -5.31
C ARG A 182 -17.38 -2.10 -4.28
N GLN A 183 -16.11 -2.21 -4.70
CA GLN A 183 -14.96 -2.00 -3.83
C GLN A 183 -14.87 -0.54 -3.40
N MET A 184 -14.93 0.40 -4.33
CA MET A 184 -14.80 1.83 -4.03
C MET A 184 -15.99 2.36 -3.20
N GLU A 185 -17.19 1.85 -3.42
CA GLU A 185 -18.38 2.16 -2.59
C GLU A 185 -18.21 1.67 -1.15
N ALA A 186 -17.74 0.43 -0.96
CA ALA A 186 -17.46 -0.10 0.39
C ALA A 186 -16.40 0.71 1.15
N LEU A 187 -15.45 1.29 0.42
CA LEU A 187 -14.34 2.06 0.97
C LEU A 187 -14.61 3.57 1.06
N ALA A 188 -15.82 4.03 0.71
CA ALA A 188 -16.15 5.46 0.63
C ALA A 188 -16.01 6.23 1.96
N ASP A 189 -16.06 5.52 3.10
CA ASP A 189 -15.89 6.11 4.44
C ASP A 189 -14.41 6.37 4.82
N PHE A 190 -13.45 5.97 3.98
CA PHE A 190 -12.02 6.15 4.22
C PHE A 190 -11.40 7.16 3.25
N ASP A 191 -10.30 7.79 3.66
CA ASP A 191 -9.38 8.48 2.77
C ASP A 191 -8.52 7.43 2.04
N VAL A 192 -8.96 7.08 0.82
CA VAL A 192 -8.37 5.98 0.03
C VAL A 192 -7.27 6.49 -0.90
N THR A 193 -6.09 5.89 -0.79
CA THR A 193 -5.03 5.96 -1.82
C THR A 193 -5.15 4.73 -2.73
N VAL A 194 -5.47 4.93 -4.00
CA VAL A 194 -5.60 3.83 -4.98
C VAL A 194 -4.30 3.70 -5.78
N THR A 195 -3.76 2.49 -5.84
CA THR A 195 -2.67 2.12 -6.75
C THR A 195 -3.25 1.52 -8.02
N PHE A 196 -2.88 2.03 -9.19
CA PHE A 196 -3.14 1.34 -10.46
C PHE A 196 -1.98 0.41 -10.77
N CYS A 197 -2.25 -0.88 -10.98
CA CYS A 197 -1.20 -1.89 -11.13
C CYS A 197 -1.58 -2.99 -12.10
N PHE A 198 -0.63 -3.89 -12.33
CA PHE A 198 -0.73 -5.15 -13.09
C PHE A 198 -1.09 -5.02 -14.57
N THR A 199 -0.10 -5.27 -15.40
CA THR A 199 -0.27 -5.38 -16.85
C THR A 199 -1.03 -6.66 -17.21
N PRO A 200 -2.11 -6.61 -18.01
CA PRO A 200 -2.74 -7.81 -18.56
C PRO A 200 -1.70 -8.63 -19.34
N GLN A 201 -1.66 -9.95 -19.17
CA GLN A 201 -0.60 -10.78 -19.78
C GLN A 201 -0.50 -10.60 -21.31
N HIS A 202 -1.62 -10.41 -22.00
CA HIS A 202 -1.67 -10.19 -23.45
C HIS A 202 -1.31 -8.75 -23.88
N ARG A 203 -1.10 -7.83 -22.93
CA ARG A 203 -0.70 -6.43 -23.14
C ARG A 203 0.70 -6.11 -22.61
N GLY A 204 1.41 -7.10 -22.05
CA GLY A 204 2.79 -6.94 -21.60
C GLY A 204 3.80 -7.31 -22.68
N MET A 205 4.99 -6.71 -22.63
CA MET A 205 6.14 -7.13 -23.47
C MET A 205 6.48 -8.62 -23.25
N MET A 206 6.24 -9.11 -22.04
CA MET A 206 6.23 -10.52 -21.65
C MET A 206 4.87 -10.84 -21.03
N PRO A 207 4.39 -12.10 -21.09
CA PRO A 207 3.12 -12.51 -20.49
C PRO A 207 3.20 -12.57 -18.95
N HIS A 208 3.42 -11.44 -18.31
CA HIS A 208 3.63 -11.31 -16.88
C HIS A 208 3.02 -9.99 -16.36
N HIS A 209 2.41 -10.03 -15.17
CA HIS A 209 1.68 -8.90 -14.60
C HIS A 209 2.58 -7.71 -14.22
N THR A 210 3.88 -7.93 -14.02
CA THR A 210 4.88 -6.85 -13.83
C THR A 210 5.60 -6.45 -15.12
N SER A 211 5.20 -6.98 -16.28
CA SER A 211 5.83 -6.62 -17.55
C SER A 211 5.45 -5.18 -17.94
N PRO A 212 6.38 -4.41 -18.53
CA PRO A 212 6.02 -3.13 -19.14
C PRO A 212 4.90 -3.31 -20.18
N PRO A 213 3.96 -2.36 -20.30
CA PRO A 213 2.94 -2.39 -21.34
C PRO A 213 3.55 -2.38 -22.74
N LEU A 214 2.95 -3.09 -23.69
CA LEU A 214 3.27 -3.00 -25.12
C LEU A 214 3.00 -1.60 -25.67
N VAL A 215 1.91 -0.98 -25.19
CA VAL A 215 1.46 0.37 -25.54
C VAL A 215 1.22 1.12 -24.23
N PRO A 216 2.17 1.97 -23.77
CA PRO A 216 2.05 2.70 -22.52
C PRO A 216 0.77 3.54 -22.39
N GLU A 217 0.26 4.06 -23.51
CA GLU A 217 -0.94 4.88 -23.58
C GLU A 217 -2.21 4.14 -23.11
N GLU A 218 -2.29 2.83 -23.26
CA GLU A 218 -3.46 2.07 -22.80
C GLU A 218 -3.52 1.95 -21.28
N PHE A 219 -2.36 1.79 -20.63
CA PHE A 219 -2.30 1.86 -19.18
C PHE A 219 -2.63 3.27 -18.70
N ALA A 220 -2.14 4.30 -19.40
CA ALA A 220 -2.49 5.68 -19.10
C ALA A 220 -4.00 5.96 -19.25
N GLU A 221 -4.67 5.41 -20.28
CA GLU A 221 -6.12 5.53 -20.47
C GLU A 221 -6.90 4.79 -19.38
N PHE A 222 -6.43 3.60 -18.95
CA PHE A 222 -7.00 2.91 -17.79
C PHE A 222 -6.93 3.80 -16.54
N CYS A 223 -5.75 4.32 -16.22
CA CYS A 223 -5.55 5.24 -15.08
C CYS A 223 -6.47 6.46 -15.18
N SER A 224 -6.51 7.14 -16.34
CA SER A 224 -7.37 8.30 -16.60
C SER A 224 -8.85 7.98 -16.40
N THR A 225 -9.31 6.82 -16.87
CA THR A 225 -10.70 6.37 -16.71
C THR A 225 -11.03 6.11 -15.24
N MET A 226 -10.15 5.43 -14.50
CA MET A 226 -10.36 5.15 -13.08
C MET A 226 -10.32 6.42 -12.23
N ILE A 227 -9.43 7.38 -12.54
CA ILE A 227 -9.37 8.69 -11.87
C ILE A 227 -10.67 9.47 -12.10
N ARG A 228 -11.13 9.60 -13.35
CA ARG A 228 -12.39 10.29 -13.67
C ARG A 228 -13.59 9.68 -12.94
N ARG A 229 -13.57 8.36 -12.74
CA ARG A 229 -14.66 7.62 -12.10
C ARG A 229 -14.65 7.72 -10.58
N TYR A 230 -13.49 7.55 -9.94
CA TYR A 230 -13.38 7.38 -8.49
C TYR A 230 -12.76 8.57 -7.75
N ALA A 231 -12.21 9.54 -8.47
CA ALA A 231 -11.69 10.78 -7.91
C ALA A 231 -12.22 12.05 -8.62
N PRO A 232 -13.52 12.16 -8.97
CA PRO A 232 -14.04 13.27 -9.78
C PRO A 232 -13.93 14.64 -9.10
N GLY A 233 -13.74 14.68 -7.77
CA GLY A 233 -13.61 15.90 -6.95
C GLY A 233 -12.18 16.28 -6.56
N MET A 234 -11.15 15.53 -6.98
CA MET A 234 -9.75 15.88 -6.74
C MET A 234 -9.29 17.00 -7.70
N THR A 235 -9.91 18.18 -7.58
CA THR A 235 -9.33 19.42 -8.09
C THR A 235 -8.48 20.04 -6.98
N SER A 236 -7.16 19.81 -7.02
CA SER A 236 -6.10 20.60 -6.36
C SER A 236 -6.47 21.16 -4.97
N ALA A 237 -6.79 20.31 -4.00
CA ALA A 237 -6.81 20.73 -2.59
C ALA A 237 -5.44 20.44 -1.99
N SER A 238 -4.65 21.49 -1.76
CA SER A 238 -3.32 21.41 -1.16
C SER A 238 -3.41 20.81 0.25
N LEU A 239 -2.83 19.62 0.45
CA LEU A 239 -2.63 19.05 1.78
C LEU A 239 -1.64 19.93 2.57
N PRO A 240 -1.82 20.07 3.90
CA PRO A 240 -0.90 20.84 4.73
C PRO A 240 0.52 20.26 4.64
N THR A 241 1.48 21.09 4.25
CA THR A 241 2.89 20.71 4.19
C THR A 241 3.46 20.65 5.61
N GLN A 242 3.42 19.48 6.26
CA GLN A 242 4.29 19.25 7.41
C GLN A 242 5.68 18.91 6.90
N ARG A 243 6.64 19.81 7.13
CA ARG A 243 8.05 19.55 6.85
C ARG A 243 8.56 18.47 7.80
N ALA A 244 9.18 17.43 7.25
CA ALA A 244 10.03 16.55 8.05
C ALA A 244 11.13 17.41 8.69
N SER A 245 11.26 17.38 10.02
CA SER A 245 12.38 18.06 10.66
C SER A 245 13.65 17.28 10.35
N ALA A 246 14.60 17.91 9.67
CA ALA A 246 15.94 17.36 9.58
C ALA A 246 16.53 17.28 11.00
N ALA A 247 16.81 16.06 11.45
CA ALA A 247 17.69 15.78 12.59
C ALA A 247 18.99 15.18 12.05
#